data_AF-A0A528N0U4-F1
#
_entry.id   AF-A0A528N0U4-F1
#
_cell.length_a   1.000
_cell.length_b   1.000
_cell.length_c   1.000
_cell.angle_alpha   90.00
_cell.angle_beta   90.00
_cell.angle_gamma   90.00
#
_symmetry.space_group_name_H-M   'P 1'
#
loop_
_entity.id
_entity.type
_entity.pdbx_description
1 polymer ?
#
loop_
_entity_poly.entity_id
_entity_poly.type
_entity_poly.pdbx_seq_one_letter_code
_entity_poly.pdbx_strand_id
1 'polypeptide(L)' 'MAQKKGYEVDSWLARPDPRISIVLLYGPDRGLVAERAKAFAGKTGLPLDDPFSVVRLDGSEVDRDEGRLLDEART' A
#
# COMPACT_ATOMS: atom_id res chain seq x y z
N MET A 1 -11.41 2.40 10.64
CA MET A 1 -10.29 1.56 10.16
C MET A 1 -10.69 0.10 10.36
N ALA A 2 -10.63 -0.73 9.33
CA ALA A 2 -10.99 -2.16 9.42
C ALA A 2 -9.72 -3.00 9.23
N GLN A 3 -9.30 -3.70 10.28
CA GLN A 3 -8.14 -4.59 10.23
C GLN A 3 -8.59 -6.00 9.81
N LYS A 4 -7.81 -6.65 8.94
CA LYS A 4 -7.97 -8.06 8.57
C LYS A 4 -6.97 -8.92 9.33
N LYS A 5 -7.41 -10.04 9.88
CA LYS A 5 -6.48 -11.04 10.43
C LYS A 5 -5.73 -11.72 9.27
N GLY A 6 -4.54 -12.25 9.55
CA GLY A 6 -3.64 -12.79 8.52
C GLY A 6 -4.28 -13.80 7.56
N TYR A 7 -5.27 -14.59 8.02
CA TYR A 7 -6.00 -15.58 7.22
C TYR A 7 -7.13 -14.98 6.36
N GLU A 8 -7.58 -13.75 6.65
CA GLU A 8 -8.63 -13.06 5.91
C GLU A 8 -8.08 -12.21 4.76
N VAL A 9 -6.78 -11.89 4.81
CA VAL A 9 -6.13 -10.95 3.89
C VAL A 9 -6.25 -11.42 2.45
N ASP A 10 -5.94 -12.68 2.16
CA ASP A 10 -5.88 -13.16 0.77
C ASP A 10 -7.28 -13.20 0.13
N SER A 11 -8.32 -13.51 0.92
CA SER A 11 -9.72 -13.43 0.47
C SER A 11 -10.16 -11.99 0.19
N TRP A 12 -9.77 -11.05 1.06
CA TRP A 12 -10.06 -9.64 0.85
C TRP A 12 -9.30 -9.07 -0.37
N LEU A 13 -8.03 -9.41 -0.52
CA LEU A 13 -7.22 -9.04 -1.68
C LEU A 13 -7.78 -9.62 -2.97
N ALA A 14 -8.44 -10.79 -2.93
CA ALA A 14 -9.11 -11.37 -4.10
C ALA A 14 -10.20 -10.44 -4.65
N ARG A 15 -10.96 -9.78 -3.77
CA ARG A 15 -12.09 -8.89 -4.09
C ARG A 15 -12.09 -7.68 -3.13
N PRO A 16 -11.22 -6.68 -3.36
CA PRO A 16 -11.14 -5.52 -2.49
C PRO A 16 -12.44 -4.71 -2.57
N ASP A 17 -12.86 -4.15 -1.44
CA ASP A 17 -14.06 -3.30 -1.37
C ASP A 17 -13.75 -1.96 -2.07
N PRO A 18 -14.49 -1.57 -3.13
CA PRO A 18 -14.21 -0.36 -3.90
C PRO A 18 -14.40 0.93 -3.10
N ARG A 19 -15.03 0.87 -1.92
CA ARG A 19 -15.18 2.03 -1.02
C ARG A 19 -13.92 2.33 -0.21
N ILE A 20 -12.94 1.42 -0.22
CA ILE A 20 -11.68 1.59 0.51
C ILE A 20 -10.69 2.33 -0.39
N SER A 21 -10.38 3.57 -0.01
CA SER A 21 -9.44 4.44 -0.72
C SER A 21 -7.99 4.25 -0.30
N ILE A 22 -7.74 3.76 0.92
CA ILE A 22 -6.40 3.61 1.49
C ILE A 22 -6.24 2.22 2.07
N VAL A 23 -5.15 1.54 1.69
CA VAL A 23 -4.80 0.21 2.17
C VAL A 23 -3.37 0.25 2.73
N LEU A 24 -3.22 -0.13 4.00
CA LEU A 24 -1.92 -0.28 4.65
C LEU A 24 -1.60 -1.77 4.80
N LEU A 25 -0.57 -2.24 4.10
CA LEU A 25 -0.03 -3.59 4.28
C LEU A 25 1.19 -3.53 5.19
N TYR A 26 1.15 -4.25 6.31
CA TYR A 26 2.23 -4.29 7.30
C TYR A 26 2.26 -5.64 8.02
N GLY A 27 3.42 -5.97 8.59
CA GLY A 27 3.61 -7.21 9.33
C GLY A 27 5.08 -7.53 9.57
N PRO A 28 5.38 -8.51 10.43
CA PRO A 28 6.75 -8.92 10.73
C PRO A 28 7.42 -9.67 9.56
N ASP A 29 6.62 -10.32 8.70
CA ASP A 29 7.11 -11.03 7.53
C ASP A 29 7.14 -10.10 6.31
N ARG A 30 8.35 -9.61 5.99
CA ARG A 30 8.58 -8.70 4.86
C ARG A 30 8.26 -9.35 3.52
N GLY A 31 8.53 -10.64 3.36
CA GLY A 31 8.25 -11.36 2.12
C GLY A 31 6.76 -11.44 1.86
N LEU A 32 5.99 -11.84 2.88
CA LEU A 32 4.54 -11.93 2.79
C LEU A 32 3.88 -10.56 2.55
N VAL A 33 4.40 -9.50 3.18
CA VAL A 33 3.94 -8.13 2.92
C VAL A 33 4.21 -7.72 1.47
N ALA A 34 5.40 -7.98 0.94
CA ALA A 34 5.77 -7.65 -0.43
C ALA A 34 4.91 -8.39 -1.48
N GLU A 35 4.72 -9.70 -1.30
CA GLU A 35 3.88 -10.52 -2.19
C GLU A 35 2.43 -10.00 -2.23
N ARG A 36 1.85 -9.72 -1.07
CA ARG A 36 0.48 -9.20 -0.95
C ARG A 36 0.34 -7.79 -1.50
N ALA A 37 1.34 -6.93 -1.29
CA ALA A 37 1.34 -5.57 -1.83
C ALA A 37 1.38 -5.60 -3.36
N LYS A 38 2.23 -6.46 -3.95
CA LYS A 38 2.29 -6.66 -5.40
C LYS A 38 0.97 -7.19 -5.96
N ALA A 39 0.36 -8.17 -5.29
CA ALA A 39 -0.93 -8.73 -5.68
C ALA A 39 -2.07 -7.69 -5.64
N PHE A 40 -2.07 -6.79 -4.64
CA PHE A 40 -3.04 -5.70 -4.56
C PHE A 40 -2.78 -4.62 -5.62
N ALA A 41 -1.53 -4.15 -5.71
CA ALA A 41 -1.14 -3.08 -6.63
C ALA A 41 -1.41 -3.47 -8.09
N GLY A 42 -1.18 -4.73 -8.49
CA GLY A 42 -1.52 -5.20 -9.83
C GLY A 42 -3.01 -5.15 -10.17
N LYS A 43 -3.90 -5.01 -9.17
CA LYS A 43 -5.35 -4.88 -9.38
C LYS A 43 -5.84 -3.43 -9.50
N THR A 44 -5.00 -2.45 -9.18
CA THR A 44 -5.38 -1.03 -9.32
C THR A 44 -5.43 -0.60 -10.78
N GLY A 45 -4.76 -1.33 -11.68
CA GLY A 45 -4.63 -0.99 -13.09
C GLY A 45 -3.59 0.11 -13.36
N LEU A 46 -2.90 0.61 -12.32
CA LEU A 46 -1.82 1.59 -12.46
C LEU A 46 -0.52 0.90 -12.95
N PRO A 47 0.28 1.55 -13.81
CA PRO A 47 1.57 1.03 -14.23
C PRO A 47 2.58 1.12 -13.08
N LEU A 48 2.95 -0.03 -12.51
CA LEU A 48 3.83 -0.07 -11.31
C LEU A 48 5.31 0.15 -11.62
N ASP A 49 5.69 0.09 -12.90
CA ASP A 49 7.01 0.37 -13.43
C ASP A 49 7.19 1.83 -13.88
N ASP A 50 6.11 2.62 -13.85
CA ASP A 50 6.13 4.04 -14.14
C ASP A 50 6.50 4.85 -12.89
N PRO A 51 7.62 5.60 -12.89
CA PRO A 51 8.05 6.40 -11.74
C PRO A 51 7.09 7.54 -11.38
N PHE A 52 6.14 7.90 -12.25
CA PHE A 52 5.10 8.89 -11.95
C PHE A 52 3.87 8.29 -11.28
N SER A 53 3.70 6.97 -11.34
CA SER A 53 2.57 6.25 -10.76
C SER A 53 2.87 5.67 -9.38
N VAL A 54 4.15 5.64 -8.97
CA VAL A 54 4.60 5.07 -7.70
C VAL A 54 5.64 5.96 -7.04
N VAL A 55 5.35 6.40 -5.81
CA VAL A 55 6.29 7.15 -4.98
C VAL A 55 6.94 6.22 -3.96
N ARG A 56 8.28 6.28 -3.86
CA ARG A 56 9.04 5.64 -2.78
C ARG A 56 9.26 6.64 -1.66
N LEU A 57 8.76 6.31 -0.47
CA LEU A 57 9.03 7.08 0.75
C LEU A 57 9.95 6.29 1.68
N ASP A 58 11.02 6.93 2.13
CA ASP A 58 11.88 6.41 3.18
C ASP A 58 11.39 6.91 4.55
N GLY A 59 11.35 6.02 5.54
CA GLY A 59 10.86 6.36 6.88
C GLY A 59 11.66 7.49 7.53
N SER A 60 12.98 7.52 7.34
CA SER A 60 13.83 8.57 7.91
C SER A 60 13.60 9.93 7.26
N GLU A 61 13.09 9.95 6.02
CA GLU A 61 12.73 11.18 5.32
C GLU A 61 11.39 11.72 5.80
N VAL A 62 10.41 10.82 5.98
CA VAL A 62 9.09 11.17 6.54
C VAL A 62 9.21 11.66 7.98
N ASP A 63 10.08 11.06 8.78
CA ASP A 63 10.33 11.51 10.17
C ASP A 63 10.98 12.89 10.25
N ARG A 64 11.77 13.28 9.23
CA ARG A 64 12.43 14.59 9.15
C ARG A 64 11.51 15.68 8.61
N ASP A 65 10.55 15.32 7.77
CA ASP A 65 9.58 16.21 7.16
C ASP A 65 8.20 15.54 7.14
N GLU A 66 7.44 15.76 8.23
CA GLU A 66 6.09 15.21 8.42
C GLU A 66 5.12 15.64 7.30
N GLY A 67 5.37 16.78 6.63
CA GLY A 67 4.54 17.29 5.54
C GLY A 67 4.64 16.48 4.25
N ARG A 68 5.79 15.81 4.03
CA ARG A 68 6.09 15.09 2.79
C ARG A 68 5.07 13.99 2.48
N LEU A 69 4.60 13.25 3.48
CA LEU A 69 3.58 12.22 3.26
C LEU A 69 2.25 12.82 2.75
N LEU A 70 1.87 14.00 3.25
CA LEU A 70 0.65 14.68 2.84
C LEU A 70 0.74 15.25 1.44
N ASP A 71 1.91 15.75 1.05
CA ASP A 71 2.13 16.31 -0.29
C ASP A 71 2.07 15.21 -1.36
N GLU A 72 2.68 14.06 -1.10
CA GLU A 72 2.69 12.92 -2.02
C GLU A 72 1.30 12.28 -2.14
N ALA A 73 0.49 12.29 -1.06
CA ALA A 73 -0.88 11.81 -1.10
C ALA A 73 -1.85 12.69 -1.91
N ARG A 74 -1.42 13.89 -2.33
CA ARG A 74 -2.23 14.88 -3.06
C ARG A 74 -1.85 15.02 -4.55
N THR A 75 -0.81 14.32 -4.99
CA THR A 75 -0.35 14.30 -6.39
C THR A 75 -1.12 13.26 -7.18
#